data_AF-A0AAU0UZM7-F1
#
_entry.id   AF-A0AAU0UZM7-F1
#
_cell.length_a   1.000
_cell.length_b   1.000
_cell.length_c   1.000
_cell.angle_alpha   90.00
_cell.angle_beta   90.00
_cell.angle_gamma   90.00
#
_symmetry.space_group_name_H-M   'P 1'
#
loop_
_entity.id
_entity.type
_entity.pdbx_description
1 polymer ?
#
loop_
_entity_poly.entity_id
_entity_poly.type
_entity_poly.pdbx_seq_one_letter_code
_entity_poly.pdbx_strand_id
1 'polypeptide(L)'
;MTSAVGKDTMHPHLPHTTTVTVAYAGGEERRGPLTMGQANMIRCILRDDPTHINIHDVWTVPGGTTSEAVTNALRTLAGRHEGLRTTFPHPPGAAPVDQVVSAEGTFTVTVLDHAELPADPAGYAESVARAARAGRFALEREFPLRITLLTVAGAPVHVALAFSHAVADGSAMAILREEFAELLAGKELPGLTSLPPVDLASVEASPAGLRKSEASLRYWERIIRTGPQEMFAEPRGRRPGTEEEARQLTLRSRRGGRALAGAARRTGHPEATVLMAAWCALVAHRAGQDSCVTAVPSANRFHARVARSVTTTSQDALLHLDVRVPGFDALVARTWGAVLNAFRHSQFDSVRLWEMIDRVTTERGSHFGRDVVFNDVSALPAPLLGTDTQDRDDAEHELTWGPPQTLPTRLLAFTYRTAPQLHISLWAAPTLFAPEEAEGFLSGLVRLLEAAAAGDVPMEALSGVTGVLPSERGPTWLRVDGCWVSPDAVREALGRAVGGLPVRVAEEPRPDGTADGTEEGAAGAEPRLTAYIARGDTSLTPGEAHRALTALIPAAGSGVLAPHRYVLVEHPPTEPDRSDAWRRLEIIEEGTGRSRQV
;
A
#
# COMPACT_ATOMS: atom_id res chain seq x y z
N MET A 1 -15.31 67.52 -8.16
CA MET A 1 -14.81 67.01 -9.46
C MET A 1 -13.67 66.05 -9.14
N THR A 2 -13.98 64.76 -8.90
CA THR A 2 -13.93 63.61 -9.86
C THR A 2 -12.48 63.28 -10.23
N SER A 3 -11.91 62.08 -9.99
CA SER A 3 -12.37 60.69 -10.23
C SER A 3 -11.57 59.74 -9.30
N ALA A 4 -12.15 58.90 -8.46
CA ALA A 4 -12.67 57.55 -8.74
C ALA A 4 -11.67 56.62 -9.47
N VAL A 5 -11.02 55.72 -8.69
CA VAL A 5 -10.55 54.39 -9.13
C VAL A 5 -11.05 53.42 -8.07
N GLY A 6 -12.05 52.62 -8.43
CA GLY A 6 -12.67 51.63 -7.56
C GLY A 6 -11.68 50.54 -7.19
N LYS A 7 -11.55 50.29 -5.90
CA LYS A 7 -11.17 48.97 -5.40
C LYS A 7 -12.48 48.20 -5.20
N ASP A 8 -12.96 47.56 -6.26
CA ASP A 8 -13.84 46.40 -6.10
C ASP A 8 -12.95 45.26 -5.60
N THR A 9 -12.75 45.23 -4.29
CA THR A 9 -12.45 43.97 -3.60
C THR A 9 -13.70 43.11 -3.73
N MET A 10 -13.74 42.29 -4.77
CA MET A 10 -14.69 41.20 -4.94
C MET A 10 -14.59 40.31 -3.71
N HIS A 11 -15.46 40.51 -2.72
CA HIS A 11 -15.69 39.51 -1.70
C HIS A 11 -16.24 38.29 -2.45
N PRO A 12 -15.60 37.11 -2.38
CA PRO A 12 -16.22 35.91 -2.92
C PRO A 12 -17.52 35.72 -2.14
N HIS A 13 -18.65 35.90 -2.82
CA HIS A 13 -19.95 35.65 -2.22
C HIS A 13 -19.95 34.20 -1.72
N LEU A 14 -20.10 34.02 -0.41
CA LEU A 14 -20.20 32.69 0.19
C LEU A 14 -21.39 31.96 -0.44
N PRO A 15 -21.26 30.68 -0.82
CA PRO A 15 -22.37 29.95 -1.42
C PRO A 15 -23.55 29.84 -0.46
N HIS A 16 -24.76 29.89 -1.01
CA HIS A 16 -25.96 29.56 -0.27
C HIS A 16 -25.96 28.04 -0.02
N THR A 17 -25.90 27.66 1.25
CA THR A 17 -25.89 26.26 1.66
C THR A 17 -27.29 25.80 2.04
N THR A 18 -27.76 24.73 1.43
CA THR A 18 -29.01 24.05 1.81
C THR A 18 -28.80 22.55 1.92
N THR A 19 -29.75 21.85 2.52
CA THR A 19 -29.65 20.41 2.76
C THR A 19 -30.91 19.73 2.25
N VAL A 20 -30.74 18.68 1.44
CA VAL A 20 -31.82 17.85 0.92
C VAL A 20 -31.71 16.46 1.53
N THR A 21 -32.75 16.02 2.23
CA THR A 21 -32.86 14.64 2.70
C THR A 21 -33.53 13.78 1.64
N VAL A 22 -32.85 12.72 1.22
CA VAL A 22 -33.32 11.79 0.19
C VAL A 22 -33.66 10.47 0.86
N ALA A 23 -34.93 10.09 0.83
CA ALA A 23 -35.36 8.75 1.21
C ALA A 23 -35.09 7.77 0.06
N TYR A 24 -34.66 6.56 0.40
CA TYR A 24 -34.55 5.43 -0.52
C TYR A 24 -35.30 4.23 0.06
N ALA A 25 -35.85 3.41 -0.83
CA ALA A 25 -36.30 2.06 -0.53
C ALA A 25 -35.54 1.12 -1.45
N GLY A 26 -34.99 0.06 -0.87
CA GLY A 26 -34.32 -1.04 -1.55
C GLY A 26 -35.11 -2.33 -1.40
N GLY A 27 -34.42 -3.45 -1.59
CA GLY A 27 -34.96 -4.79 -1.34
C GLY A 27 -35.13 -5.09 0.16
N GLU A 28 -35.04 -6.36 0.53
CA GLU A 28 -35.22 -6.82 1.91
C GLU A 28 -34.07 -6.41 2.84
N GLU A 29 -34.34 -6.38 4.14
CA GLU A 29 -33.30 -6.28 5.17
C GLU A 29 -32.51 -7.59 5.21
N ARG A 30 -31.17 -7.50 5.21
CA ARG A 30 -30.30 -8.67 5.22
C ARG A 30 -29.17 -8.52 6.23
N ARG A 31 -28.74 -9.64 6.80
CA ARG A 31 -27.63 -9.70 7.76
C ARG A 31 -26.72 -10.87 7.42
N GLY A 32 -25.42 -10.69 7.54
CA GLY A 32 -24.44 -11.74 7.32
C GLY A 32 -23.05 -11.38 7.84
N PRO A 33 -22.09 -12.32 7.75
CA PRO A 33 -20.71 -12.04 8.11
C PRO A 33 -20.11 -11.00 7.15
N LEU A 34 -19.01 -10.37 7.56
CA LEU A 34 -18.21 -9.52 6.67
C LEU A 34 -17.64 -10.32 5.49
N THR A 35 -17.51 -9.68 4.34
CA THR A 35 -16.61 -10.14 3.29
C THR A 35 -15.14 -9.99 3.73
N MET A 36 -14.22 -10.74 3.12
CA MET A 36 -12.78 -10.63 3.35
C MET A 36 -12.26 -9.20 3.08
N GLY A 37 -12.78 -8.55 2.04
CA GLY A 37 -12.47 -7.15 1.73
C GLY A 37 -12.96 -6.17 2.80
N GLN A 38 -14.20 -6.33 3.29
CA GLN A 38 -14.76 -5.52 4.37
C GLN A 38 -13.94 -5.67 5.65
N ALA A 39 -13.65 -6.91 6.07
CA ALA A 39 -12.85 -7.17 7.26
C ALA A 39 -11.45 -6.53 7.19
N ASN A 40 -10.81 -6.60 6.02
CA ASN A 40 -9.51 -5.98 5.76
C ASN A 40 -9.56 -4.45 5.90
N MET A 41 -10.53 -3.79 5.24
CA MET A 41 -10.64 -2.33 5.25
C MET A 41 -11.13 -1.78 6.58
N ILE A 42 -12.06 -2.46 7.27
CA ILE A 42 -12.53 -2.06 8.60
C ILE A 42 -11.36 -2.04 9.59
N ARG A 43 -10.46 -3.02 9.54
CA ARG A 43 -9.25 -3.01 10.36
C ARG A 43 -8.39 -1.77 10.12
N CYS A 44 -8.16 -1.40 8.85
CA CYS A 44 -7.44 -0.17 8.51
C CYS A 44 -8.19 1.07 9.02
N ILE A 45 -9.51 1.14 8.83
CA ILE A 45 -10.35 2.26 9.27
C ILE A 45 -10.34 2.44 10.78
N LEU A 46 -10.23 1.37 11.57
CA LEU A 46 -10.18 1.48 13.03
C LEU A 46 -8.82 1.95 13.56
N ARG A 47 -7.74 1.74 12.81
CA ARG A 47 -6.36 2.04 13.24
C ARG A 47 -5.83 3.35 12.64
N ASP A 48 -6.02 3.54 11.34
CA ASP A 48 -5.32 4.55 10.55
C ASP A 48 -6.07 5.89 10.59
N ASP A 49 -5.41 6.99 10.21
CA ASP A 49 -6.03 8.30 10.09
C ASP A 49 -7.14 8.27 9.01
N PRO A 50 -8.35 8.83 9.28
CA PRO A 50 -9.45 8.82 8.32
C PRO A 50 -9.09 9.42 6.97
N THR A 51 -8.20 10.42 6.91
CA THR A 51 -7.80 11.07 5.65
C THR A 51 -6.93 10.19 4.74
N HIS A 52 -6.41 9.08 5.26
CA HIS A 52 -5.63 8.10 4.49
C HIS A 52 -6.47 6.92 4.01
N ILE A 53 -7.64 6.69 4.62
CA ILE A 53 -8.45 5.50 4.35
C ILE A 53 -9.81 5.85 3.73
N ASN A 54 -10.41 6.98 4.11
CA ASN A 54 -11.58 7.49 3.41
C ASN A 54 -11.15 7.99 2.04
N ILE A 55 -11.89 7.59 1.02
CA ILE A 55 -11.63 8.01 -0.35
C ILE A 55 -12.64 9.09 -0.70
N HIS A 56 -12.27 9.95 -1.65
CA HIS A 56 -13.14 10.98 -2.20
C HIS A 56 -13.16 10.90 -3.72
N ASP A 57 -14.19 11.48 -4.32
CA ASP A 57 -14.41 11.44 -5.76
C ASP A 57 -15.22 12.66 -6.22
N VAL A 58 -15.07 13.06 -7.49
CA VAL A 58 -15.83 14.16 -8.10
C VAL A 58 -16.50 13.70 -9.38
N TRP A 59 -17.82 13.87 -9.49
CA TRP A 59 -18.63 13.51 -10.65
C TRP A 59 -19.12 14.77 -11.36
N THR A 60 -18.85 14.89 -12.66
CA THR A 60 -19.40 15.97 -13.48
C THR A 60 -20.87 15.72 -13.78
N VAL A 61 -21.68 16.77 -13.68
CA VAL A 61 -23.09 16.75 -14.03
C VAL A 61 -23.27 17.36 -15.42
N PRO A 62 -23.89 16.66 -16.39
CA PRO A 62 -24.16 17.22 -17.71
C PRO A 62 -25.02 18.48 -17.65
N GLY A 63 -24.71 19.46 -18.49
CA GLY A 63 -25.51 20.68 -18.61
C GLY A 63 -26.97 20.37 -18.98
N GLY A 64 -27.91 21.12 -18.40
CA GLY A 64 -29.35 20.88 -18.56
C GLY A 64 -29.95 19.86 -17.60
N THR A 65 -29.13 19.19 -16.77
CA THR A 65 -29.60 18.33 -15.68
C THR A 65 -30.20 19.18 -14.55
N THR A 66 -31.30 18.74 -13.94
CA THR A 66 -31.89 19.39 -12.74
C THR A 66 -31.35 18.78 -11.45
N SER A 67 -31.36 19.53 -10.35
CA SER A 67 -30.99 18.99 -9.02
C SER A 67 -31.91 17.83 -8.60
N GLU A 68 -33.16 17.82 -9.06
CA GLU A 68 -34.08 16.70 -8.88
C GLU A 68 -33.60 15.45 -9.63
N ALA A 69 -33.15 15.57 -10.87
CA ALA A 69 -32.60 14.44 -11.62
C ALA A 69 -31.34 13.87 -10.94
N VAL A 70 -30.45 14.73 -10.43
CA VAL A 70 -29.28 14.29 -9.65
C VAL A 70 -29.68 13.53 -8.39
N THR A 71 -30.60 14.09 -7.59
CA THR A 71 -31.05 13.43 -6.35
C THR A 71 -31.82 12.14 -6.62
N ASN A 72 -32.59 12.07 -7.71
CA ASN A 72 -33.26 10.85 -8.17
C ASN A 72 -32.26 9.77 -8.63
N ALA A 73 -31.19 10.15 -9.33
CA ALA A 73 -30.14 9.22 -9.73
C ALA A 73 -29.41 8.65 -8.51
N LEU A 74 -29.02 9.49 -7.55
CA LEU A 74 -28.41 9.06 -6.29
C LEU A 74 -29.35 8.14 -5.48
N ARG A 75 -30.64 8.46 -5.40
CA ARG A 75 -31.66 7.61 -4.77
C ARG A 75 -31.71 6.22 -5.42
N THR A 76 -31.69 6.19 -6.75
CA THR A 76 -31.75 4.96 -7.53
C THR A 76 -30.53 4.08 -7.25
N LEU A 77 -29.33 4.67 -7.21
CA LEU A 77 -28.11 3.95 -6.86
C LEU A 77 -28.17 3.37 -5.43
N ALA A 78 -28.63 4.16 -4.45
CA ALA A 78 -28.77 3.71 -3.07
C ALA A 78 -29.78 2.55 -2.93
N GLY A 79 -30.94 2.63 -3.58
CA GLY A 79 -31.92 1.53 -3.56
C GLY A 79 -31.41 0.27 -4.26
N ARG A 80 -30.69 0.46 -5.37
CA ARG A 80 -30.16 -0.62 -6.23
C ARG A 80 -29.01 -1.40 -5.59
N HIS A 81 -28.02 -0.71 -5.04
CA HIS A 81 -26.78 -1.35 -4.56
C HIS A 81 -26.80 -1.54 -3.05
N GLU A 82 -26.81 -2.80 -2.61
CA GLU A 82 -26.83 -3.13 -1.18
C GLU A 82 -25.64 -2.59 -0.40
N GLY A 83 -24.46 -2.49 -1.03
CA GLY A 83 -23.28 -1.92 -0.38
C GLY A 83 -23.53 -0.49 0.15
N LEU A 84 -24.32 0.31 -0.58
CA LEU A 84 -24.67 1.67 -0.15
C LEU A 84 -25.69 1.71 1.00
N ARG A 85 -26.39 0.59 1.25
CA ARG A 85 -27.35 0.41 2.35
C ARG A 85 -26.74 -0.42 3.50
N THR A 86 -25.45 -0.71 3.43
CA THR A 86 -24.77 -1.57 4.41
C THR A 86 -24.18 -0.74 5.55
N THR A 87 -24.46 -1.15 6.78
CA THR A 87 -23.79 -0.69 8.00
C THR A 87 -23.15 -1.88 8.73
N PHE A 88 -22.35 -1.59 9.74
CA PHE A 88 -21.59 -2.57 10.53
C PHE A 88 -21.86 -2.37 12.03
N PRO A 89 -23.04 -2.74 12.55
CA PRO A 89 -23.37 -2.55 13.96
C PRO A 89 -22.44 -3.34 14.87
N HIS A 90 -21.86 -2.67 15.87
CA HIS A 90 -20.95 -3.27 16.85
C HIS A 90 -21.01 -2.52 18.19
N PRO A 91 -20.74 -3.18 19.32
CA PRO A 91 -20.60 -2.49 20.61
C PRO A 91 -19.43 -1.50 20.59
N PRO A 92 -19.50 -0.39 21.36
CA PRO A 92 -18.39 0.53 21.50
C PRO A 92 -17.09 -0.20 21.91
N GLY A 93 -16.01 0.04 21.16
CA GLY A 93 -14.70 -0.56 21.42
C GLY A 93 -14.49 -1.98 20.85
N ALA A 94 -15.50 -2.58 20.24
CA ALA A 94 -15.36 -3.86 19.52
C ALA A 94 -15.16 -3.65 18.02
N ALA A 95 -14.46 -4.56 17.35
CA ALA A 95 -14.44 -4.58 15.89
C ALA A 95 -15.77 -5.18 15.35
N PRO A 96 -16.34 -4.65 14.27
CA PRO A 96 -17.48 -5.28 13.62
C PRO A 96 -17.14 -6.68 13.10
N VAL A 97 -18.10 -7.60 13.23
CA VAL A 97 -18.00 -8.99 12.72
C VAL A 97 -19.13 -9.33 11.75
N ASP A 98 -20.18 -8.52 11.73
CA ASP A 98 -21.35 -8.67 10.88
C ASP A 98 -21.61 -7.38 10.09
N GLN A 99 -22.24 -7.55 8.94
CA GLN A 99 -22.81 -6.47 8.13
C GLN A 99 -24.34 -6.56 8.13
N VAL A 100 -24.99 -5.40 8.07
CA VAL A 100 -26.45 -5.27 8.02
C VAL A 100 -26.83 -4.38 6.84
N VAL A 101 -27.68 -4.89 5.96
CA VAL A 101 -28.23 -4.18 4.81
C VAL A 101 -29.63 -3.73 5.15
N SER A 102 -29.88 -2.42 5.22
CA SER A 102 -31.19 -1.86 5.56
C SER A 102 -32.15 -1.91 4.36
N ALA A 103 -33.39 -2.34 4.55
CA ALA A 103 -34.40 -2.36 3.48
C ALA A 103 -34.70 -0.95 2.93
N GLU A 104 -34.76 0.04 3.80
CA GLU A 104 -35.03 1.44 3.48
C GLU A 104 -34.22 2.36 4.38
N GLY A 105 -34.16 3.65 4.03
CA GLY A 105 -33.46 4.64 4.84
C GLY A 105 -33.43 6.01 4.19
N THR A 106 -32.59 6.89 4.75
CA THR A 106 -32.37 8.23 4.23
C THR A 106 -30.89 8.55 4.16
N PHE A 107 -30.53 9.44 3.24
CA PHE A 107 -29.22 10.09 3.22
C PHE A 107 -29.39 11.58 2.92
N THR A 108 -28.31 12.32 3.13
CA THR A 108 -28.31 13.77 3.00
C THR A 108 -27.43 14.20 1.83
N VAL A 109 -27.94 15.13 1.03
CA VAL A 109 -27.17 15.87 0.01
C VAL A 109 -27.06 17.31 0.46
N THR A 110 -25.84 17.77 0.71
CA THR A 110 -25.55 19.19 0.92
C THR A 110 -25.51 19.88 -0.43
N VAL A 111 -26.27 20.95 -0.63
CA VAL A 111 -26.24 21.76 -1.85
C VAL A 111 -25.52 23.06 -1.57
N LEU A 112 -24.43 23.32 -2.31
CA LEU A 112 -23.72 24.59 -2.30
C LEU A 112 -24.05 25.34 -3.58
N ASP A 113 -24.92 26.36 -3.47
CA ASP A 113 -25.35 27.17 -4.60
C ASP A 113 -24.51 28.45 -4.70
N HIS A 114 -23.78 28.54 -5.79
CA HIS A 114 -22.90 29.66 -6.10
C HIS A 114 -23.57 30.61 -7.08
N ALA A 115 -23.35 31.92 -6.92
CA ALA A 115 -23.66 32.86 -7.99
C ALA A 115 -22.71 32.65 -9.18
N GLU A 116 -21.43 32.43 -8.89
CA GLU A 116 -20.37 32.11 -9.84
C GLU A 116 -19.38 31.13 -9.19
N LEU A 117 -18.85 30.18 -9.95
CA LEU A 117 -17.78 29.29 -9.48
C LEU A 117 -16.39 29.93 -9.69
N PRO A 118 -15.37 29.50 -8.94
CA PRO A 118 -13.98 29.86 -9.21
C PRO A 118 -13.56 29.54 -10.66
N ALA A 119 -12.46 30.16 -11.12
CA ALA A 119 -11.91 29.92 -12.46
C ALA A 119 -11.57 28.44 -12.75
N ASP A 120 -11.35 27.64 -11.70
CA ASP A 120 -11.22 26.19 -11.77
C ASP A 120 -12.34 25.50 -10.95
N PRO A 121 -13.51 25.25 -11.56
CA PRO A 121 -14.63 24.57 -10.91
C PRO A 121 -14.31 23.15 -10.45
N ALA A 122 -13.53 22.40 -11.23
CA ALA A 122 -13.19 21.02 -10.95
C ALA A 122 -12.23 20.92 -9.76
N GLY A 123 -11.18 21.76 -9.72
CA GLY A 123 -10.28 21.86 -8.57
C GLY A 123 -10.99 22.34 -7.30
N TYR A 124 -12.01 23.21 -7.43
CA TYR A 124 -12.86 23.57 -6.29
C TYR A 124 -13.69 22.38 -5.78
N ALA A 125 -14.37 21.66 -6.67
CA ALA A 125 -15.14 20.47 -6.32
C ALA A 125 -14.28 19.39 -5.64
N GLU A 126 -13.07 19.21 -6.15
CA GLU A 126 -12.05 18.33 -5.59
C GLU A 126 -11.66 18.74 -4.16
N SER A 127 -11.48 20.05 -3.92
CA SER A 127 -11.21 20.57 -2.58
C SER A 127 -12.35 20.29 -1.59
N VAL A 128 -13.61 20.37 -2.05
CA VAL A 128 -14.81 20.07 -1.26
C VAL A 128 -14.89 18.57 -0.95
N ALA A 129 -14.67 17.70 -1.95
CA ALA A 129 -14.66 16.25 -1.78
C ALA A 129 -13.55 15.81 -0.80
N ARG A 130 -12.34 16.37 -0.96
CA ARG A 130 -11.20 16.12 -0.07
C ARG A 130 -11.47 16.57 1.35
N ALA A 131 -12.14 17.70 1.56
CA ALA A 131 -12.53 18.14 2.89
C ALA A 131 -13.58 17.21 3.53
N ALA A 132 -14.53 16.69 2.75
CA ALA A 132 -15.58 15.79 3.23
C ALA A 132 -15.06 14.42 3.72
N ARG A 133 -13.87 14.00 3.29
CA ARG A 133 -13.22 12.76 3.74
C ARG A 133 -12.63 12.89 5.15
N ALA A 134 -12.51 14.10 5.68
CA ALA A 134 -12.03 14.33 7.04
C ALA A 134 -12.98 13.72 8.08
N GLY A 135 -12.42 13.15 9.14
CA GLY A 135 -13.20 12.51 10.21
C GLY A 135 -13.67 11.09 9.88
N ARG A 136 -13.83 10.26 10.91
CA ARG A 136 -14.25 8.86 10.77
C ARG A 136 -15.74 8.76 10.39
N PHE A 137 -16.09 7.76 9.60
CA PHE A 137 -17.49 7.36 9.41
C PHE A 137 -17.95 6.54 10.63
N ALA A 138 -19.14 6.78 11.14
CA ALA A 138 -19.78 5.94 12.14
C ALA A 138 -20.35 4.68 11.48
N LEU A 139 -19.48 3.67 11.28
CA LEU A 139 -19.76 2.43 10.54
C LEU A 139 -21.06 1.73 10.98
N GLU A 140 -21.45 1.88 12.25
CA GLU A 140 -22.63 1.28 12.86
C GLU A 140 -23.97 1.90 12.44
N ARG A 141 -23.97 3.11 11.84
CA ARG A 141 -25.23 3.82 11.52
C ARG A 141 -25.17 4.87 10.40
N GLU A 142 -24.01 5.40 10.06
CA GLU A 142 -23.86 6.50 9.09
C GLU A 142 -24.04 5.97 7.66
N PHE A 143 -24.74 6.73 6.82
CA PHE A 143 -24.78 6.43 5.39
C PHE A 143 -23.35 6.54 4.81
N PRO A 144 -22.89 5.55 4.03
CA PRO A 144 -21.47 5.43 3.75
C PRO A 144 -20.92 6.44 2.73
N LEU A 145 -21.75 7.37 2.23
CA LEU A 145 -21.35 8.48 1.37
C LEU A 145 -21.70 9.82 2.03
N ARG A 146 -20.77 10.77 1.96
CA ARG A 146 -21.02 12.20 2.21
C ARG A 146 -21.08 12.89 0.86
N ILE A 147 -22.22 13.51 0.56
CA ILE A 147 -22.55 14.01 -0.78
C ILE A 147 -22.73 15.52 -0.75
N THR A 148 -21.99 16.22 -1.58
CA THR A 148 -22.14 17.66 -1.81
C THR A 148 -22.41 17.92 -3.29
N LEU A 149 -23.57 18.49 -3.62
CA LEU A 149 -23.92 18.96 -4.95
C LEU A 149 -23.55 20.45 -5.10
N LEU A 150 -22.67 20.76 -6.04
CA LEU A 150 -22.32 22.13 -6.40
C LEU A 150 -23.25 22.62 -7.51
N THR A 151 -23.90 23.76 -7.29
CA THR A 151 -24.76 24.42 -8.28
C THR A 151 -24.28 25.84 -8.58
N VAL A 152 -24.60 26.33 -9.78
CA VAL A 152 -24.42 27.72 -10.21
C VAL A 152 -25.79 28.28 -10.59
N ALA A 153 -26.25 29.28 -9.84
CA ALA A 153 -27.59 29.85 -9.99
C ALA A 153 -28.69 28.76 -10.06
N GLY A 154 -28.57 27.74 -9.20
CA GLY A 154 -29.48 26.59 -9.12
C GLY A 154 -29.23 25.47 -10.13
N ALA A 155 -28.33 25.64 -11.11
CA ALA A 155 -27.99 24.59 -12.07
C ALA A 155 -26.84 23.70 -11.56
N PRO A 156 -27.00 22.36 -11.46
CA PRO A 156 -25.96 21.47 -10.96
C PRO A 156 -24.79 21.33 -11.92
N VAL A 157 -23.57 21.30 -11.37
CA VAL A 157 -22.31 21.23 -12.14
C VAL A 157 -21.45 20.05 -11.72
N HIS A 158 -21.29 19.83 -10.41
CA HIS A 158 -20.48 18.73 -9.87
C HIS A 158 -21.13 18.09 -8.64
N VAL A 159 -20.90 16.80 -8.45
CA VAL A 159 -21.15 16.08 -7.20
C VAL A 159 -19.80 15.72 -6.59
N ALA A 160 -19.48 16.33 -5.45
CA ALA A 160 -18.33 16.02 -4.63
C ALA A 160 -18.71 14.96 -3.59
N LEU A 161 -17.91 13.91 -3.49
CA LEU A 161 -18.20 12.72 -2.67
C LEU A 161 -17.02 12.42 -1.74
N ALA A 162 -17.32 11.96 -0.54
CA ALA A 162 -16.41 11.18 0.29
C ALA A 162 -17.11 9.90 0.73
N PHE A 163 -16.39 8.78 0.81
CA PHE A 163 -16.98 7.49 1.13
C PHE A 163 -16.14 6.63 2.04
N SER A 164 -16.83 5.79 2.82
CA SER A 164 -16.21 4.79 3.68
C SER A 164 -15.67 3.63 2.83
N HIS A 165 -14.37 3.37 2.95
CA HIS A 165 -13.73 2.25 2.26
C HIS A 165 -14.24 0.88 2.73
N ALA A 166 -15.01 0.83 3.83
CA ALA A 166 -15.67 -0.38 4.31
C ALA A 166 -16.78 -0.87 3.35
N VAL A 167 -17.40 -0.01 2.54
CA VAL A 167 -18.49 -0.42 1.64
C VAL A 167 -18.18 -0.26 0.16
N ALA A 168 -17.14 0.47 -0.20
CA ALA A 168 -16.79 0.73 -1.58
C ALA A 168 -15.27 0.89 -1.71
N ASP A 169 -14.74 0.42 -2.83
CA ASP A 169 -13.37 0.70 -3.27
C ASP A 169 -13.42 1.51 -4.58
N GLY A 170 -12.26 1.85 -5.14
CA GLY A 170 -12.20 2.64 -6.38
C GLY A 170 -12.95 1.98 -7.55
N SER A 171 -12.97 0.65 -7.64
CA SER A 171 -13.73 -0.06 -8.68
C SER A 171 -15.25 0.04 -8.46
N ALA A 172 -15.71 -0.09 -7.21
CA ALA A 172 -17.11 0.12 -6.86
C ALA A 172 -17.56 1.55 -7.22
N MET A 173 -16.72 2.55 -6.97
CA MET A 173 -17.04 3.94 -7.34
C MET A 173 -17.04 4.19 -8.84
N ALA A 174 -16.16 3.53 -9.60
CA ALA A 174 -16.19 3.58 -11.06
C ALA A 174 -17.54 3.08 -11.62
N ILE A 175 -18.06 1.98 -11.06
CA ILE A 175 -19.37 1.42 -11.40
C ILE A 175 -20.49 2.43 -11.05
N LEU A 176 -20.46 2.99 -9.84
CA LEU A 176 -21.47 3.95 -9.40
C LEU A 176 -21.48 5.22 -10.26
N ARG A 177 -20.30 5.72 -10.66
CA ARG A 177 -20.15 6.85 -11.56
C ARG A 177 -20.71 6.57 -12.94
N GLU A 178 -20.39 5.41 -13.51
CA GLU A 178 -20.92 4.97 -14.81
C GLU A 178 -22.45 4.94 -14.78
N GLU A 179 -23.03 4.25 -13.79
CA GLU A 179 -24.48 4.13 -13.64
C GLU A 179 -25.15 5.48 -13.32
N PHE A 180 -24.49 6.37 -12.55
CA PHE A 180 -24.95 7.73 -12.34
C PHE A 180 -25.08 8.50 -13.67
N ALA A 181 -24.05 8.44 -14.51
CA ALA A 181 -24.06 9.12 -15.81
C ALA A 181 -25.15 8.55 -16.75
N GLU A 182 -25.37 7.24 -16.73
CA GLU A 182 -26.44 6.59 -17.50
C GLU A 182 -27.84 7.02 -17.05
N LEU A 183 -28.07 7.09 -15.74
CA LEU A 183 -29.33 7.58 -15.17
C LEU A 183 -29.59 9.04 -15.54
N LEU A 184 -28.57 9.90 -15.49
CA LEU A 184 -28.70 11.30 -15.93
C LEU A 184 -28.98 11.44 -17.43
N ALA A 185 -28.52 10.47 -18.24
CA ALA A 185 -28.86 10.39 -19.65
C ALA A 185 -30.25 9.79 -19.93
N GLY A 186 -31.04 9.49 -18.89
CA GLY A 186 -32.38 8.92 -19.01
C GLY A 186 -32.40 7.44 -19.43
N LYS A 187 -31.29 6.72 -19.26
CA LYS A 187 -31.21 5.29 -19.59
C LYS A 187 -31.72 4.44 -18.44
N GLU A 188 -32.30 3.29 -18.77
CA GLU A 188 -32.56 2.23 -17.80
C GLU A 188 -31.29 1.42 -17.56
N LEU A 189 -30.97 1.18 -16.28
CA LEU A 189 -29.84 0.35 -15.89
C LEU A 189 -30.18 -1.14 -16.06
N PRO A 190 -29.25 -1.98 -16.53
CA PRO A 190 -29.48 -3.43 -16.64
C PRO A 190 -29.76 -4.07 -15.27
N GLY A 191 -30.33 -5.27 -15.24
CA GLY A 191 -30.48 -6.02 -13.98
C GLY A 191 -29.14 -6.30 -13.29
N LEU A 192 -29.11 -6.31 -11.96
CA LEU A 192 -27.91 -6.70 -11.22
C LEU A 192 -27.63 -8.20 -11.41
N THR A 193 -26.41 -8.51 -11.85
CA THR A 193 -25.92 -9.89 -12.04
C THR A 193 -24.73 -10.21 -11.13
N SER A 194 -24.16 -9.19 -10.50
CA SER A 194 -23.07 -9.29 -9.53
C SER A 194 -23.60 -9.68 -8.15
N LEU A 195 -22.75 -10.33 -7.37
CA LEU A 195 -23.06 -10.73 -6.01
C LEU A 195 -23.11 -9.48 -5.11
N PRO A 196 -24.22 -9.27 -4.39
CA PRO A 196 -24.27 -8.30 -3.30
C PRO A 196 -23.38 -8.77 -2.13
N PRO A 197 -23.02 -7.88 -1.19
CA PRO A 197 -21.96 -8.15 -0.22
C PRO A 197 -22.28 -9.31 0.74
N VAL A 198 -23.56 -9.51 1.13
CA VAL A 198 -23.95 -10.65 1.99
C VAL A 198 -23.80 -11.99 1.26
N ASP A 199 -24.14 -12.04 -0.03
CA ASP A 199 -24.00 -13.25 -0.84
C ASP A 199 -22.53 -13.53 -1.16
N LEU A 200 -21.74 -12.48 -1.39
CA LEU A 200 -20.29 -12.60 -1.56
C LEU A 200 -19.64 -13.18 -0.29
N ALA A 201 -20.00 -12.69 0.89
CA ALA A 201 -19.49 -13.22 2.15
C ALA A 201 -19.84 -14.72 2.33
N SER A 202 -21.04 -15.13 1.88
CA SER A 202 -21.45 -16.54 1.87
C SER A 202 -20.60 -17.40 0.93
N VAL A 203 -20.23 -16.87 -0.25
CA VAL A 203 -19.32 -17.54 -1.19
C VAL A 203 -17.91 -17.65 -0.60
N GLU A 204 -17.42 -16.61 0.05
CA GLU A 204 -16.10 -16.58 0.69
C GLU A 204 -16.01 -17.54 1.90
N ALA A 205 -17.11 -17.70 2.64
CA ALA A 205 -17.23 -18.66 3.75
C ALA A 205 -17.44 -20.12 3.28
N SER A 206 -17.70 -20.35 1.99
CA SER A 206 -17.83 -21.70 1.46
C SER A 206 -16.52 -22.50 1.55
N PRO A 207 -16.55 -23.85 1.51
CA PRO A 207 -15.32 -24.65 1.49
C PRO A 207 -14.34 -24.27 0.38
N ALA A 208 -14.82 -23.78 -0.77
CA ALA A 208 -13.96 -23.31 -1.85
C ALA A 208 -13.29 -21.97 -1.53
N GLY A 209 -14.05 -21.02 -0.95
CA GLY A 209 -13.53 -19.72 -0.50
C GLY A 209 -12.48 -19.88 0.61
N LEU A 210 -12.75 -20.72 1.60
CA LEU A 210 -11.80 -21.04 2.68
C LEU A 210 -10.51 -21.70 2.15
N ARG A 211 -10.61 -22.63 1.19
CA ARG A 211 -9.42 -23.22 0.54
C ARG A 211 -8.62 -22.17 -0.24
N LYS A 212 -9.28 -21.20 -0.88
CA LYS A 212 -8.61 -20.11 -1.58
C LYS A 212 -7.87 -19.20 -0.60
N SER A 213 -8.54 -18.80 0.48
CA SER A 213 -7.94 -18.03 1.57
C SER A 213 -6.70 -18.72 2.15
N GLU A 214 -6.81 -20.00 2.48
CA GLU A 214 -5.69 -20.77 3.02
C GLU A 214 -4.52 -20.90 2.02
N ALA A 215 -4.82 -21.05 0.73
CA ALA A 215 -3.78 -21.08 -0.29
C ALA A 215 -3.04 -19.72 -0.41
N SER A 216 -3.78 -18.61 -0.29
CA SER A 216 -3.19 -17.27 -0.24
C SER A 216 -2.31 -17.08 0.99
N LEU A 217 -2.77 -17.49 2.18
CA LEU A 217 -2.00 -17.41 3.42
C LEU A 217 -0.67 -18.20 3.33
N ARG A 218 -0.69 -19.43 2.79
CA ARG A 218 0.53 -20.21 2.55
C ARG A 218 1.48 -19.55 1.56
N TYR A 219 0.93 -18.92 0.52
CA TYR A 219 1.72 -18.19 -0.47
C TYR A 219 2.42 -16.97 0.16
N TRP A 220 1.70 -16.19 0.97
CA TRP A 220 2.26 -15.08 1.73
C TRP A 220 3.33 -15.55 2.73
N GLU A 221 3.02 -16.58 3.52
CA GLU A 221 3.97 -17.13 4.50
C GLU A 221 5.27 -17.59 3.84
N ARG A 222 5.20 -18.25 2.68
CA ARG A 222 6.40 -18.65 1.93
C ARG A 222 7.27 -17.43 1.60
N ILE A 223 6.69 -16.35 1.07
CA ILE A 223 7.45 -15.14 0.72
C ILE A 223 8.04 -14.49 1.95
N ILE A 224 7.27 -14.35 3.03
CA ILE A 224 7.73 -13.69 4.26
C ILE A 224 8.79 -14.55 4.98
N ARG A 225 8.80 -15.88 4.78
CA ARG A 225 9.87 -16.72 5.33
C ARG A 225 11.18 -16.63 4.55
N THR A 226 11.13 -16.51 3.23
CA THR A 226 12.32 -16.67 2.37
C THR A 226 12.81 -15.38 1.73
N GLY A 227 11.94 -14.38 1.58
CA GLY A 227 12.26 -13.09 0.97
C GLY A 227 12.78 -12.07 1.98
N PRO A 228 13.24 -10.89 1.51
CA PRO A 228 13.54 -9.76 2.37
C PRO A 228 12.33 -9.40 3.27
N GLN A 229 12.56 -9.13 4.56
CA GLN A 229 11.51 -8.58 5.45
C GLN A 229 11.41 -7.07 5.37
N GLU A 230 12.53 -6.43 5.11
CA GLU A 230 12.65 -5.03 4.81
C GLU A 230 13.30 -4.91 3.43
N MET A 231 12.64 -4.18 2.53
CA MET A 231 13.26 -3.88 1.25
C MET A 231 14.39 -2.88 1.47
N PHE A 232 14.15 -1.84 2.26
CA PHE A 232 15.13 -0.79 2.51
C PHE A 232 15.67 -0.80 3.93
N ALA A 233 16.75 -1.55 4.16
CA ALA A 233 17.54 -1.40 5.39
C ALA A 233 18.79 -0.56 5.12
N GLU A 234 18.79 0.69 5.61
CA GLU A 234 19.85 1.68 5.35
C GLU A 234 20.35 2.35 6.65
N PRO A 235 21.65 2.74 6.73
CA PRO A 235 22.24 3.39 7.91
C PRO A 235 21.59 4.71 8.31
N ARG A 236 20.96 5.42 7.36
CA ARG A 236 20.29 6.71 7.59
C ARG A 236 18.96 6.57 8.36
N GLY A 237 18.52 5.34 8.67
CA GLY A 237 17.27 5.09 9.36
C GLY A 237 17.34 5.33 10.87
N ARG A 238 16.94 6.52 11.33
CA ARG A 238 16.32 6.64 12.66
C ARG A 238 14.89 6.15 12.55
N ARG A 239 14.43 5.22 13.40
CA ARG A 239 12.99 5.09 13.67
C ARG A 239 12.71 4.85 15.15
N PRO A 240 11.99 5.79 15.77
CA PRO A 240 10.78 5.47 16.52
C PRO A 240 9.54 6.12 15.84
N GLY A 241 8.48 5.35 15.60
CA GLY A 241 7.16 5.84 15.17
C GLY A 241 7.03 6.16 13.67
N THR A 242 6.47 5.23 12.90
CA THR A 242 6.35 5.30 11.42
C THR A 242 5.24 6.23 10.94
N GLU A 243 5.39 7.52 11.23
CA GLU A 243 4.55 8.61 10.72
C GLU A 243 5.41 9.65 9.99
N GLU A 244 6.40 9.21 9.21
CA GLU A 244 7.18 10.12 8.38
C GLU A 244 6.28 10.69 7.27
N GLU A 245 6.18 12.02 7.23
CA GLU A 245 5.54 12.73 6.14
C GLU A 245 6.37 12.61 4.86
N ALA A 246 5.80 11.99 3.83
CA ALA A 246 6.36 11.93 2.49
C ALA A 246 5.59 12.88 1.57
N ARG A 247 6.29 13.69 0.78
CA ARG A 247 5.66 14.55 -0.22
C ARG A 247 5.33 13.73 -1.47
N GLN A 248 4.16 13.98 -2.05
CA GLN A 248 3.80 13.39 -3.34
C GLN A 248 4.68 13.99 -4.43
N LEU A 249 5.46 13.18 -5.12
CA LEU A 249 6.15 13.54 -6.35
C LEU A 249 5.38 12.97 -7.54
N THR A 250 4.92 13.81 -8.45
CA THR A 250 4.13 13.36 -9.61
C THR A 250 4.92 13.53 -10.89
N LEU A 251 5.08 12.44 -11.64
CA LEU A 251 5.61 12.43 -12.99
C LEU A 251 4.48 12.42 -14.01
N ARG A 252 4.57 13.33 -14.98
CA ARG A 252 3.76 13.36 -16.21
C ARG A 252 4.71 13.34 -17.40
N SER A 253 4.70 12.26 -18.19
CA SER A 253 5.63 12.11 -19.30
C SER A 253 5.04 11.40 -20.52
N ARG A 254 4.82 12.14 -21.61
CA ARG A 254 4.50 11.53 -22.92
C ARG A 254 5.65 10.68 -23.44
N ARG A 255 6.89 11.12 -23.19
CA ARG A 255 8.10 10.35 -23.51
C ARG A 255 8.06 8.98 -22.83
N GLY A 256 7.75 8.94 -21.53
CA GLY A 256 7.55 7.71 -20.76
C GLY A 256 6.40 6.84 -21.29
N GLY A 257 5.26 7.44 -21.63
CA GLY A 257 4.12 6.70 -22.21
C GLY A 257 4.48 6.03 -23.55
N ARG A 258 5.13 6.77 -24.47
CA ARG A 258 5.61 6.23 -25.75
C ARG A 258 6.65 5.12 -25.55
N ALA A 259 7.58 5.32 -24.62
CA ALA A 259 8.62 4.35 -24.29
C ALA A 259 8.02 3.06 -23.70
N LEU A 260 7.09 3.18 -22.75
CA LEU A 260 6.37 2.05 -22.18
C LEU A 260 5.63 1.23 -23.25
N ALA A 261 4.88 1.92 -24.11
CA ALA A 261 4.19 1.28 -25.22
C ALA A 261 5.17 0.61 -26.22
N GLY A 262 6.33 1.23 -26.47
CA GLY A 262 7.40 0.67 -27.29
C GLY A 262 8.00 -0.60 -26.71
N ALA A 263 8.37 -0.57 -25.43
CA ALA A 263 8.90 -1.72 -24.71
C ALA A 263 7.86 -2.86 -24.61
N ALA A 264 6.60 -2.55 -24.34
CA ALA A 264 5.50 -3.52 -24.33
C ALA A 264 5.33 -4.21 -25.69
N ARG A 265 5.32 -3.44 -26.79
CA ARG A 265 5.27 -4.01 -28.15
C ARG A 265 6.49 -4.89 -28.47
N ARG A 266 7.69 -4.45 -28.09
CA ARG A 266 8.95 -5.17 -28.38
C ARG A 266 9.04 -6.49 -27.61
N THR A 267 8.65 -6.48 -26.35
CA THR A 267 8.73 -7.65 -25.45
C THR A 267 7.51 -8.57 -25.55
N GLY A 268 6.41 -8.13 -26.18
CA GLY A 268 5.17 -8.90 -26.32
C GLY A 268 4.36 -9.04 -25.03
N HIS A 269 4.57 -8.16 -24.04
CA HIS A 269 3.90 -8.19 -22.74
C HIS A 269 3.05 -6.92 -22.50
N PRO A 270 2.03 -6.97 -21.62
CA PRO A 270 1.21 -5.80 -21.30
C PRO A 270 2.03 -4.65 -20.68
N GLU A 271 1.62 -3.39 -20.92
CA GLU A 271 2.27 -2.20 -20.37
C GLU A 271 2.40 -2.27 -18.84
N ALA A 272 1.34 -2.67 -18.13
CA ALA A 272 1.37 -2.82 -16.67
C ALA A 272 2.46 -3.82 -16.21
N THR A 273 2.73 -4.88 -16.97
CA THR A 273 3.77 -5.87 -16.66
C THR A 273 5.17 -5.29 -16.87
N VAL A 274 5.38 -4.55 -17.96
CA VAL A 274 6.67 -3.88 -18.23
C VAL A 274 6.94 -2.80 -17.18
N LEU A 275 5.93 -2.01 -16.81
CA LEU A 275 6.05 -0.98 -15.79
C LEU A 275 6.35 -1.58 -14.41
N MET A 276 5.64 -2.67 -14.02
CA MET A 276 5.91 -3.41 -12.78
C MET A 276 7.34 -3.97 -12.77
N ALA A 277 7.83 -4.52 -13.88
CA ALA A 277 9.20 -5.03 -14.00
C ALA A 277 10.22 -3.91 -13.81
N ALA A 278 10.00 -2.75 -14.45
CA ALA A 278 10.86 -1.57 -14.33
C ALA A 278 10.88 -1.03 -12.89
N TRP A 279 9.71 -0.94 -12.26
CA TRP A 279 9.59 -0.57 -10.84
C TRP A 279 10.35 -1.54 -9.93
N CYS A 280 10.09 -2.84 -10.05
CA CYS A 280 10.75 -3.84 -9.21
C CYS A 280 12.26 -3.88 -9.42
N ALA A 281 12.74 -3.73 -10.66
CA ALA A 281 14.16 -3.63 -10.98
C ALA A 281 14.81 -2.45 -10.24
N LEU A 282 14.22 -1.26 -10.35
CA LEU A 282 14.76 -0.06 -9.72
C LEU A 282 14.66 -0.08 -8.19
N VAL A 283 13.58 -0.60 -7.63
CA VAL A 283 13.43 -0.77 -6.19
C VAL A 283 14.49 -1.72 -5.65
N ALA A 284 14.62 -2.91 -6.26
CA ALA A 284 15.61 -3.90 -5.83
C ALA A 284 17.04 -3.36 -6.01
N HIS A 285 17.33 -2.70 -7.13
CA HIS A 285 18.61 -2.07 -7.40
C HIS A 285 18.95 -0.98 -6.39
N ARG A 286 18.01 -0.03 -6.16
CA ARG A 286 18.19 1.03 -5.15
C ARG A 286 18.38 0.42 -3.77
N ALA A 287 17.63 -0.61 -3.41
CA ALA A 287 17.75 -1.30 -2.13
C ALA A 287 19.01 -2.17 -2.00
N GLY A 288 19.72 -2.47 -3.09
CA GLY A 288 20.79 -3.47 -3.13
C GLY A 288 20.30 -4.88 -2.82
N GLN A 289 19.10 -5.25 -3.28
CA GLN A 289 18.44 -6.52 -3.03
C GLN A 289 18.43 -7.39 -4.29
N ASP A 290 18.61 -8.69 -4.13
CA ASP A 290 18.52 -9.69 -5.22
C ASP A 290 17.07 -10.00 -5.65
N SER A 291 16.09 -9.51 -4.89
CA SER A 291 14.68 -9.66 -5.21
C SER A 291 13.88 -8.47 -4.73
N CYS A 292 12.76 -8.21 -5.38
CA CYS A 292 11.77 -7.22 -4.95
C CYS A 292 10.59 -7.93 -4.29
N VAL A 293 10.27 -7.55 -3.06
CA VAL A 293 9.00 -7.89 -2.40
C VAL A 293 8.17 -6.63 -2.30
N THR A 294 7.00 -6.62 -2.94
CA THR A 294 6.12 -5.45 -2.99
C THR A 294 4.65 -5.86 -2.87
N ALA A 295 3.87 -5.06 -2.14
CA ALA A 295 2.43 -5.19 -2.13
C ALA A 295 1.83 -4.52 -3.38
N VAL A 296 0.96 -5.25 -4.07
CA VAL A 296 0.25 -4.80 -5.26
C VAL A 296 -1.24 -4.92 -4.97
N PRO A 297 -1.92 -3.83 -4.60
CA PRO A 297 -3.35 -3.86 -4.32
C PRO A 297 -4.14 -4.47 -5.48
N SER A 298 -5.04 -5.38 -5.16
CA SER A 298 -5.87 -6.10 -6.12
C SER A 298 -7.33 -5.81 -5.84
N ALA A 299 -8.06 -5.36 -6.87
CA ALA A 299 -9.50 -5.19 -6.80
C ALA A 299 -10.25 -6.53 -6.62
N ASN A 300 -9.61 -7.69 -6.83
CA ASN A 300 -10.19 -9.03 -6.70
C ASN A 300 -11.46 -9.30 -7.56
N ARG A 301 -11.63 -8.57 -8.65
CA ARG A 301 -12.79 -8.66 -9.56
C ARG A 301 -12.53 -9.54 -10.79
N PHE A 302 -11.94 -10.71 -10.57
CA PHE A 302 -11.51 -11.61 -11.67
C PHE A 302 -12.63 -12.45 -12.31
N HIS A 303 -13.82 -12.47 -11.72
CA HIS A 303 -14.96 -13.27 -12.20
C HIS A 303 -16.18 -12.39 -12.46
N ALA A 304 -16.98 -12.73 -13.48
CA ALA A 304 -18.16 -11.97 -13.88
C ALA A 304 -19.15 -11.74 -12.72
N ARG A 305 -19.29 -12.71 -11.81
CA ARG A 305 -20.17 -12.62 -10.63
C ARG A 305 -19.75 -11.56 -9.61
N VAL A 306 -18.52 -11.05 -9.65
CA VAL A 306 -18.05 -9.98 -8.75
C VAL A 306 -17.58 -8.73 -9.50
N ALA A 307 -17.48 -8.80 -10.83
CA ALA A 307 -16.96 -7.73 -11.68
C ALA A 307 -17.69 -6.39 -11.49
N ARG A 308 -19.00 -6.44 -11.23
CA ARG A 308 -19.84 -5.25 -10.98
C ARG A 308 -20.38 -5.18 -9.55
N SER A 309 -19.71 -5.81 -8.58
CA SER A 309 -20.14 -5.73 -7.18
C SER A 309 -19.78 -4.37 -6.58
N VAL A 310 -20.79 -3.66 -6.08
CA VAL A 310 -20.62 -2.46 -5.25
C VAL A 310 -20.45 -2.91 -3.80
N THR A 311 -19.22 -3.29 -3.48
CA THR A 311 -18.69 -3.53 -2.14
C THR A 311 -17.17 -3.35 -2.19
N THR A 312 -16.50 -3.28 -1.05
CA THR A 312 -15.03 -3.34 -1.03
C THR A 312 -14.58 -4.79 -1.15
N THR A 313 -13.76 -5.09 -2.16
CA THR A 313 -13.11 -6.40 -2.33
C THR A 313 -11.60 -6.29 -2.39
N SER A 314 -11.08 -5.07 -2.21
CA SER A 314 -9.66 -4.75 -2.33
C SER A 314 -8.84 -5.39 -1.21
N GLN A 315 -7.81 -6.13 -1.59
CA GLN A 315 -6.79 -6.67 -0.69
C GLN A 315 -5.44 -6.66 -1.40
N ASP A 316 -4.35 -6.73 -0.63
CA ASP A 316 -3.01 -6.80 -1.20
C ASP A 316 -2.74 -8.14 -1.89
N ALA A 317 -2.10 -8.10 -3.04
CA ALA A 317 -1.33 -9.20 -3.57
C ALA A 317 0.14 -9.02 -3.18
N LEU A 318 0.78 -10.03 -2.58
CA LEU A 318 2.22 -9.95 -2.31
C LEU A 318 3.01 -10.46 -3.52
N LEU A 319 3.72 -9.58 -4.20
CA LEU A 319 4.58 -9.93 -5.32
C LEU A 319 6.00 -10.14 -4.80
N HIS A 320 6.60 -11.27 -5.17
CA HIS A 320 8.03 -11.53 -4.98
C HIS A 320 8.67 -11.82 -6.34
N LEU A 321 9.65 -11.00 -6.72
CA LEU A 321 10.34 -11.09 -8.00
C LEU A 321 11.84 -11.20 -7.78
N ASP A 322 12.43 -12.33 -8.15
CA ASP A 322 13.89 -12.49 -8.24
C ASP A 322 14.41 -11.69 -9.44
N VAL A 323 15.23 -10.67 -9.18
CA VAL A 323 15.75 -9.75 -10.20
C VAL A 323 17.09 -10.20 -10.77
N ARG A 324 17.64 -11.34 -10.31
CA ARG A 324 18.87 -11.92 -10.87
C ARG A 324 18.55 -12.60 -12.20
N VAL A 325 18.68 -11.81 -13.25
CA VAL A 325 18.54 -12.20 -14.65
C VAL A 325 19.60 -11.45 -15.47
N PRO A 326 19.99 -11.95 -16.66
CA PRO A 326 20.99 -11.28 -17.48
C PRO A 326 20.52 -9.92 -18.01
N GLY A 327 19.23 -9.79 -18.34
CA GLY A 327 18.67 -8.59 -18.98
C GLY A 327 17.22 -8.33 -18.61
N PHE A 328 16.77 -7.11 -18.90
CA PHE A 328 15.44 -6.62 -18.57
C PHE A 328 14.31 -7.40 -19.26
N ASP A 329 14.53 -7.91 -20.48
CA ASP A 329 13.51 -8.72 -21.18
C ASP A 329 13.19 -10.03 -20.42
N ALA A 330 14.23 -10.68 -19.89
CA ALA A 330 14.06 -11.86 -19.04
C ALA A 330 13.33 -11.51 -17.74
N LEU A 331 13.54 -10.30 -17.20
CA LEU A 331 12.81 -9.80 -16.03
C LEU A 331 11.33 -9.56 -16.34
N VAL A 332 11.00 -8.97 -17.50
CA VAL A 332 9.62 -8.75 -17.94
C VAL A 332 8.87 -10.08 -18.06
N ALA A 333 9.48 -11.08 -18.71
CA ALA A 333 8.90 -12.41 -18.84
C ALA A 333 8.64 -13.08 -17.47
N ARG A 334 9.57 -12.93 -16.52
CA ARG A 334 9.41 -13.44 -15.15
C ARG A 334 8.33 -12.69 -14.37
N THR A 335 8.25 -11.37 -14.56
CA THR A 335 7.26 -10.50 -13.92
C THR A 335 5.84 -10.93 -14.28
N TRP A 336 5.58 -11.34 -15.53
CA TRP A 336 4.27 -11.82 -15.94
C TRP A 336 3.76 -12.98 -15.07
N GLY A 337 4.59 -14.01 -14.89
CA GLY A 337 4.26 -15.15 -14.03
C GLY A 337 4.12 -14.75 -12.55
N ALA A 338 4.98 -13.84 -12.06
CA ALA A 338 4.94 -13.36 -10.69
C ALA A 338 3.63 -12.59 -10.38
N VAL A 339 3.21 -11.71 -11.28
CA VAL A 339 1.97 -10.92 -11.17
C VAL A 339 0.73 -11.84 -11.15
N LEU A 340 0.65 -12.81 -12.06
CA LEU A 340 -0.46 -13.76 -12.10
C LEU A 340 -0.57 -14.59 -10.80
N ASN A 341 0.57 -15.04 -10.27
CA ASN A 341 0.61 -15.78 -9.01
C ASN A 341 0.21 -14.89 -7.82
N ALA A 342 0.70 -13.66 -7.76
CA ALA A 342 0.34 -12.71 -6.70
C ALA A 342 -1.17 -12.47 -6.69
N PHE A 343 -1.78 -12.14 -7.83
CA PHE A 343 -3.23 -11.89 -7.94
C PHE A 343 -4.10 -13.13 -7.71
N ARG A 344 -3.60 -14.33 -8.03
CA ARG A 344 -4.29 -15.58 -7.66
C ARG A 344 -4.41 -15.73 -6.13
N HIS A 345 -3.46 -15.15 -5.38
CA HIS A 345 -3.29 -15.28 -3.94
C HIS A 345 -3.57 -13.98 -3.16
N SER A 346 -4.42 -13.11 -3.72
CA SER A 346 -4.81 -11.83 -3.10
C SER A 346 -6.16 -11.84 -2.40
N GLN A 347 -6.70 -13.02 -2.06
CA GLN A 347 -7.92 -13.16 -1.27
C GLN A 347 -7.64 -14.04 -0.05
N PHE A 348 -7.80 -13.48 1.13
CA PHE A 348 -7.49 -14.14 2.40
C PHE A 348 -8.27 -13.53 3.56
N ASP A 349 -8.37 -14.28 4.65
CA ASP A 349 -8.77 -13.75 5.94
C ASP A 349 -7.68 -12.82 6.47
N SER A 350 -7.98 -11.53 6.60
CA SER A 350 -7.01 -10.53 7.03
C SER A 350 -6.55 -10.73 8.48
N VAL A 351 -7.41 -11.21 9.38
CA VAL A 351 -7.01 -11.47 10.77
C VAL A 351 -5.94 -12.56 10.79
N ARG A 352 -6.21 -13.68 10.10
CA ARG A 352 -5.26 -14.80 10.00
C ARG A 352 -3.96 -14.43 9.27
N LEU A 353 -4.03 -13.52 8.28
CA LEU A 353 -2.83 -13.02 7.62
C LEU A 353 -1.90 -12.35 8.63
N TRP A 354 -2.43 -11.45 9.46
CA TRP A 354 -1.61 -10.71 10.40
C TRP A 354 -1.13 -11.58 11.57
N GLU A 355 -1.95 -12.52 12.06
CA GLU A 355 -1.48 -13.55 13.00
C GLU A 355 -0.30 -14.35 12.44
N MET A 356 -0.35 -14.70 11.15
CA MET A 356 0.76 -15.35 10.46
C MET A 356 1.99 -14.44 10.36
N ILE A 357 1.82 -13.16 9.99
CA ILE A 357 2.93 -12.19 9.93
C ILE A 357 3.60 -12.04 11.29
N ASP A 358 2.84 -11.90 12.37
CA ASP A 358 3.36 -11.75 13.73
C ASP A 358 4.12 -13.00 14.19
N ARG A 359 3.55 -14.18 13.89
CA ARG A 359 4.20 -15.46 14.16
C ARG A 359 5.51 -15.63 13.39
N VAL A 360 5.51 -15.36 12.07
CA VAL A 360 6.73 -15.45 11.24
C VAL A 360 7.76 -14.41 11.66
N THR A 361 7.34 -13.20 12.00
CA THR A 361 8.20 -12.14 12.54
C THR A 361 8.93 -12.61 13.80
N THR A 362 8.20 -13.27 14.69
CA THR A 362 8.76 -13.84 15.93
C THR A 362 9.73 -14.99 15.64
N GLU A 363 9.31 -15.96 14.84
CA GLU A 363 10.14 -17.14 14.52
C GLU A 363 11.43 -16.76 13.79
N ARG A 364 11.36 -15.83 12.83
CA ARG A 364 12.53 -15.34 12.10
C ARG A 364 13.35 -14.37 12.95
N GLY A 365 12.70 -13.62 13.82
CA GLY A 365 13.30 -12.53 14.57
C GLY A 365 13.58 -11.33 13.66
N SER A 366 12.66 -10.99 12.77
CA SER A 366 12.78 -9.85 11.86
C SER A 366 11.37 -9.39 11.48
N HIS A 367 11.16 -8.08 11.44
CA HIS A 367 9.84 -7.50 11.21
C HIS A 367 9.56 -7.32 9.71
N PHE A 368 8.44 -7.87 9.23
CA PHE A 368 7.97 -7.65 7.87
C PHE A 368 7.39 -6.23 7.70
N GLY A 369 8.15 -5.34 7.05
CA GLY A 369 7.85 -3.91 6.99
C GLY A 369 6.73 -3.50 6.02
N ARG A 370 6.37 -4.36 5.05
CA ARG A 370 5.51 -3.97 3.89
C ARG A 370 5.96 -2.61 3.30
N ASP A 371 7.27 -2.48 3.07
CA ASP A 371 7.94 -1.21 2.77
C ASP A 371 7.58 -0.60 1.41
N VAL A 372 7.14 -1.43 0.46
CA VAL A 372 6.99 -1.06 -0.94
C VAL A 372 5.61 -1.43 -1.42
N VAL A 373 4.88 -0.44 -1.93
CA VAL A 373 3.55 -0.62 -2.52
C VAL A 373 3.55 -0.05 -3.93
N PHE A 374 3.09 -0.84 -4.89
CA PHE A 374 2.86 -0.40 -6.25
C PHE A 374 1.39 -0.58 -6.61
N ASN A 375 0.65 0.52 -6.69
CA ASN A 375 -0.77 0.51 -7.00
C ASN A 375 -1.00 1.03 -8.42
N ASP A 376 -1.51 0.17 -9.30
CA ASP A 376 -1.90 0.57 -10.65
C ASP A 376 -3.41 0.73 -10.73
N VAL A 377 -3.84 1.99 -10.81
CA VAL A 377 -5.25 2.39 -10.93
C VAL A 377 -5.56 2.92 -12.32
N SER A 378 -4.66 2.74 -13.29
CA SER A 378 -4.78 3.32 -14.64
C SER A 378 -5.95 2.77 -15.46
N ALA A 379 -6.50 1.63 -15.06
CA ALA A 379 -7.72 1.07 -15.65
C ALA A 379 -9.02 1.67 -15.05
N LEU A 380 -8.92 2.43 -13.95
CA LEU A 380 -10.05 3.12 -13.34
C LEU A 380 -10.27 4.49 -14.01
N PRO A 381 -11.51 5.01 -14.01
CA PRO A 381 -11.78 6.38 -14.48
C PRO A 381 -10.92 7.42 -13.74
N ALA A 382 -10.34 8.34 -14.52
CA ALA A 382 -9.34 9.33 -14.08
C ALA A 382 -9.67 10.19 -12.84
N PRO A 383 -10.93 10.48 -12.44
CA PRO A 383 -11.16 11.34 -11.29
C PRO A 383 -11.10 10.62 -9.94
N LEU A 384 -10.98 9.28 -9.92
CA LEU A 384 -10.72 8.56 -8.68
C LEU A 384 -9.30 8.93 -8.20
N LEU A 385 -9.22 9.57 -7.02
CA LEU A 385 -8.00 10.04 -6.34
C LEU A 385 -7.53 11.48 -6.67
N GLY A 386 -8.39 12.33 -7.25
CA GLY A 386 -8.12 13.76 -7.27
C GLY A 386 -7.00 14.22 -8.19
N THR A 387 -6.76 13.48 -9.27
CA THR A 387 -5.60 13.73 -10.16
C THR A 387 -5.90 14.67 -11.33
N ASP A 388 -7.08 15.29 -11.34
CA ASP A 388 -7.42 16.28 -12.35
C ASP A 388 -6.75 17.62 -12.03
N THR A 389 -5.56 17.81 -12.61
CA THR A 389 -4.96 19.13 -12.75
C THR A 389 -4.71 19.38 -14.22
N GLN A 390 -5.78 19.68 -14.95
CA GLN A 390 -5.81 20.16 -16.33
C GLN A 390 -5.16 19.23 -17.36
N ASP A 391 -5.65 19.30 -18.59
CA ASP A 391 -4.96 18.83 -19.79
C ASP A 391 -3.60 19.55 -19.93
N ARG A 392 -2.60 19.14 -19.13
CA ARG A 392 -1.18 19.31 -19.43
C ARG A 392 -0.74 18.15 -20.32
N ASP A 393 -1.55 17.86 -21.33
CA ASP A 393 -1.40 16.72 -22.24
C ASP A 393 -0.18 16.87 -23.17
N ASP A 394 0.54 17.99 -23.06
CA ASP A 394 1.76 18.32 -23.82
C ASP A 394 3.07 18.11 -23.04
N ALA A 395 3.04 17.69 -21.78
CA ALA A 395 4.25 17.53 -20.99
C ALA A 395 5.12 16.35 -21.48
N GLU A 396 6.25 16.65 -22.13
CA GLU A 396 7.20 15.62 -22.55
C GLU A 396 7.84 14.89 -21.36
N HIS A 397 8.20 15.63 -20.30
CA HIS A 397 8.66 15.12 -19.01
C HIS A 397 8.57 16.21 -17.94
N GLU A 398 7.61 16.09 -17.03
CA GLU A 398 7.39 17.05 -15.94
C GLU A 398 7.33 16.32 -14.59
N LEU A 399 7.99 16.88 -13.58
CA LEU A 399 7.95 16.45 -12.18
C LEU A 399 7.39 17.58 -11.32
N THR A 400 6.38 17.28 -10.52
CA THR A 400 5.77 18.25 -9.60
C THR A 400 5.64 17.69 -8.19
N TRP A 401 5.93 18.52 -7.20
CA TRP A 401 5.76 18.18 -5.80
C TRP A 401 4.43 18.67 -5.25
N GLY A 402 3.65 17.76 -4.69
CA GLY A 402 2.42 18.01 -3.95
C GLY A 402 2.63 18.16 -2.44
N PRO A 403 1.53 18.17 -1.68
CA PRO A 403 1.58 18.28 -0.23
C PRO A 403 2.21 17.04 0.42
N PRO A 404 2.77 17.17 1.64
CA PRO A 404 3.16 16.03 2.45
C PRO A 404 1.94 15.21 2.89
N GLN A 405 2.16 13.91 3.05
CA GLN A 405 1.21 12.97 3.61
C GLN A 405 1.96 11.93 4.44
N THR A 406 1.44 11.59 5.61
CA THR A 406 1.93 10.48 6.41
C THR A 406 1.46 9.15 5.79
N LEU A 407 2.37 8.20 5.58
CA LEU A 407 2.03 6.94 4.93
C LEU A 407 2.37 5.72 5.80
N PRO A 408 1.57 4.64 5.73
CA PRO A 408 1.82 3.39 6.44
C PRO A 408 2.92 2.54 5.78
N THR A 409 3.66 3.09 4.82
CA THR A 409 4.70 2.41 4.04
C THR A 409 5.82 3.40 3.71
N ARG A 410 6.97 2.92 3.26
CA ARG A 410 8.15 3.76 3.02
C ARG A 410 8.31 4.19 1.57
N LEU A 411 7.75 3.42 0.64
CA LEU A 411 7.76 3.71 -0.78
C LEU A 411 6.41 3.30 -1.40
N LEU A 412 5.65 4.28 -1.86
CA LEU A 412 4.33 4.07 -2.46
C LEU A 412 4.30 4.69 -3.85
N ALA A 413 3.89 3.92 -4.85
CA ALA A 413 3.60 4.42 -6.18
C ALA A 413 2.13 4.24 -6.54
N PHE A 414 1.57 5.25 -7.20
CA PHE A 414 0.27 5.18 -7.86
C PHE A 414 0.43 5.47 -9.35
N THR A 415 0.07 4.51 -10.20
CA THR A 415 -0.02 4.72 -11.65
C THR A 415 -1.46 5.08 -12.01
N TYR A 416 -1.67 6.27 -12.55
CA TYR A 416 -2.99 6.79 -12.93
C TYR A 416 -3.29 6.68 -14.42
N ARG A 417 -2.24 6.63 -15.25
CA ARG A 417 -2.35 6.54 -16.71
C ARG A 417 -1.05 5.99 -17.29
N THR A 418 -1.14 5.11 -18.28
CA THR A 418 0.04 4.62 -19.03
C THR A 418 0.13 5.19 -20.44
N ALA A 419 -1.02 5.58 -21.04
CA ALA A 419 -1.11 6.14 -22.39
C ALA A 419 -2.16 7.27 -22.50
N PRO A 420 -1.96 8.29 -23.36
CA PRO A 420 -0.74 8.54 -24.17
C PRO A 420 0.44 9.08 -23.35
N GLN A 421 0.22 9.34 -22.06
CA GLN A 421 1.18 9.89 -21.11
C GLN A 421 1.28 8.95 -19.91
N LEU A 422 2.52 8.66 -19.48
CA LEU A 422 2.76 8.01 -18.20
C LEU A 422 2.51 9.04 -17.09
N HIS A 423 1.50 8.77 -16.27
CA HIS A 423 1.16 9.56 -15.09
C HIS A 423 1.30 8.68 -13.86
N ILE A 424 2.37 8.91 -13.09
CA ILE A 424 2.69 8.14 -11.89
C ILE A 424 3.08 9.09 -10.77
N SER A 425 2.53 8.88 -9.57
CA SER A 425 3.00 9.55 -8.36
C SER A 425 3.80 8.60 -7.49
N LEU A 426 4.80 9.16 -6.82
CA LEU A 426 5.67 8.52 -5.85
C LEU A 426 5.57 9.25 -4.53
N TRP A 427 5.42 8.51 -3.44
CA TRP A 427 5.72 8.99 -2.11
C TRP A 427 6.85 8.14 -1.57
N ALA A 428 7.97 8.80 -1.31
CA ALA A 428 9.16 8.18 -0.78
C ALA A 428 9.46 8.79 0.60
N ALA A 429 9.68 7.94 1.60
CA ALA A 429 10.10 8.41 2.91
C ALA A 429 11.40 9.23 2.78
N PRO A 430 11.50 10.43 3.37
CA PRO A 430 12.71 11.26 3.29
C PRO A 430 13.96 10.58 3.86
N THR A 431 13.79 9.59 4.73
CA THR A 431 14.87 8.74 5.22
C THR A 431 15.43 7.77 4.18
N LEU A 432 14.68 7.50 3.11
CA LEU A 432 15.09 6.65 1.98
C LEU A 432 15.60 7.44 0.79
N PHE A 433 14.93 8.54 0.45
CA PHE A 433 15.26 9.35 -0.72
C PHE A 433 15.34 10.82 -0.32
N ALA A 434 16.49 11.45 -0.60
CA ALA A 434 16.52 12.90 -0.74
C ALA A 434 15.59 13.32 -1.90
N PRO A 435 15.05 14.55 -1.92
CA PRO A 435 14.18 15.01 -3.00
C PRO A 435 14.77 14.78 -4.40
N GLU A 436 16.05 15.06 -4.59
CA GLU A 436 16.76 14.88 -5.86
C GLU A 436 16.90 13.40 -6.24
N GLU A 437 17.05 12.51 -5.26
CA GLU A 437 17.09 11.06 -5.50
C GLU A 437 15.71 10.54 -5.89
N ALA A 438 14.62 11.05 -5.32
CA ALA A 438 13.26 10.69 -5.69
C ALA A 438 12.91 11.14 -7.13
N GLU A 439 13.30 12.37 -7.50
CA GLU A 439 13.20 12.87 -8.88
C GLU A 439 14.05 12.05 -9.85
N GLY A 440 15.28 11.73 -9.44
CA GLY A 440 16.20 10.86 -10.17
C GLY A 440 15.64 9.45 -10.37
N PHE A 441 14.93 8.91 -9.39
CA PHE A 441 14.30 7.59 -9.44
C PHE A 441 13.18 7.53 -10.49
N LEU A 442 12.23 8.47 -10.48
CA LEU A 442 11.16 8.52 -11.49
C LEU A 442 11.71 8.86 -12.89
N SER A 443 12.70 9.73 -12.98
CA SER A 443 13.37 10.00 -14.26
C SER A 443 14.18 8.81 -14.77
N GLY A 444 14.76 8.03 -13.86
CA GLY A 444 15.44 6.76 -14.12
C GLY A 444 14.49 5.68 -14.63
N LEU A 445 13.27 5.61 -14.09
CA LEU A 445 12.21 4.73 -14.59
C LEU A 445 11.89 5.01 -16.07
N VAL A 446 11.74 6.28 -16.44
CA VAL A 446 11.51 6.65 -17.86
C VAL A 446 12.70 6.26 -18.74
N ARG A 447 13.93 6.52 -18.30
CA ARG A 447 15.15 6.13 -19.04
C ARG A 447 15.26 4.63 -19.24
N LEU A 448 14.91 3.83 -18.22
CA LEU A 448 14.86 2.37 -18.34
C LEU A 448 13.85 1.94 -19.41
N LEU A 449 12.65 2.52 -19.40
CA LEU A 449 11.61 2.23 -20.39
C LEU A 449 12.04 2.63 -21.81
N GLU A 450 12.78 3.72 -21.98
CA GLU A 450 13.32 4.13 -23.29
C GLU A 450 14.39 3.17 -23.79
N ALA A 451 15.34 2.81 -22.93
CA ALA A 451 16.36 1.82 -23.28
C ALA A 451 15.71 0.48 -23.61
N ALA A 452 14.72 0.06 -22.82
CA ALA A 452 13.91 -1.12 -23.06
C ALA A 452 12.99 -0.99 -24.30
N ALA A 453 12.71 0.20 -24.82
CA ALA A 453 12.03 0.33 -26.11
C ALA A 453 13.00 0.11 -27.29
N ALA A 454 14.29 0.42 -27.10
CA ALA A 454 15.33 0.27 -28.11
C ALA A 454 15.95 -1.14 -28.17
N GLY A 455 16.05 -1.85 -27.04
CA GLY A 455 16.62 -3.19 -26.97
C GLY A 455 16.60 -3.78 -25.56
N ASP A 456 17.13 -4.99 -25.40
CA ASP A 456 17.31 -5.59 -24.07
C ASP A 456 18.38 -4.82 -23.28
N VAL A 457 18.14 -4.60 -21.99
CA VAL A 457 19.02 -3.83 -21.10
C VAL A 457 19.69 -4.79 -20.14
N PRO A 458 21.03 -4.95 -20.16
CA PRO A 458 21.73 -5.76 -19.18
C PRO A 458 21.47 -5.26 -17.76
N MET A 459 21.17 -6.17 -16.82
CA MET A 459 20.85 -5.76 -15.44
C MET A 459 22.02 -5.08 -14.73
N GLU A 460 23.26 -5.44 -15.08
CA GLU A 460 24.49 -4.79 -14.59
C GLU A 460 24.64 -3.33 -15.06
N ALA A 461 23.97 -2.95 -16.15
CA ALA A 461 24.02 -1.60 -16.71
C ALA A 461 22.98 -0.65 -16.10
N LEU A 462 22.15 -1.10 -15.15
CA LEU A 462 21.05 -0.31 -14.59
C LEU A 462 21.49 1.06 -14.06
N SER A 463 22.59 1.15 -13.30
CA SER A 463 23.10 2.43 -12.81
C SER A 463 23.47 3.38 -13.95
N GLY A 464 24.15 2.87 -14.98
CA GLY A 464 24.58 3.68 -16.12
C GLY A 464 23.43 4.17 -16.98
N VAL A 465 22.40 3.33 -17.18
CA VAL A 465 21.22 3.67 -17.99
C VAL A 465 20.28 4.62 -17.24
N THR A 466 20.04 4.34 -15.96
CA THR A 466 18.94 4.96 -15.21
C THR A 466 19.40 6.07 -14.28
N GLY A 467 20.70 6.16 -13.98
CA GLY A 467 21.24 7.06 -12.97
C GLY A 467 20.83 6.74 -11.53
N VAL A 468 20.06 5.66 -11.31
CA VAL A 468 19.68 5.21 -9.97
C VAL A 468 20.83 4.40 -9.40
N LEU A 469 21.35 4.85 -8.26
CA LEU A 469 22.46 4.19 -7.56
C LEU A 469 21.92 3.30 -6.44
N PRO A 470 22.57 2.17 -6.13
CA PRO A 470 22.24 1.38 -4.94
C PRO A 470 22.54 2.15 -3.65
N SER A 471 21.83 1.81 -2.56
CA SER A 471 22.10 2.38 -1.24
C SER A 471 23.52 2.07 -0.80
N GLU A 472 24.23 3.08 -0.32
CA GLU A 472 25.52 2.87 0.34
C GLU A 472 25.33 2.29 1.74
N ARG A 473 26.07 1.24 2.04
CA ARG A 473 26.14 0.62 3.37
C ARG A 473 27.59 0.58 3.83
N GLY A 474 27.79 0.77 5.14
CA GLY A 474 29.12 0.65 5.73
C GLY A 474 29.66 -0.79 5.61
N PRO A 475 30.98 -0.99 5.74
CA PRO A 475 31.63 -2.30 5.53
C PRO A 475 31.21 -3.37 6.53
N THR A 476 30.51 -3.00 7.61
CA THR A 476 30.01 -3.91 8.64
C THR A 476 28.62 -4.48 8.34
N TRP A 477 27.95 -4.00 7.30
CA TRP A 477 26.63 -4.50 6.91
C TRP A 477 26.74 -5.83 6.18
N LEU A 478 25.84 -6.76 6.51
CA LEU A 478 25.86 -8.12 6.02
C LEU A 478 24.52 -8.51 5.41
N ARG A 479 24.55 -9.49 4.51
CA ARG A 479 23.37 -10.22 4.04
C ARG A 479 23.12 -11.41 4.95
N VAL A 480 21.98 -11.45 5.63
CA VAL A 480 21.60 -12.53 6.54
C VAL A 480 20.14 -12.89 6.35
N ASP A 481 19.89 -14.14 6.00
CA ASP A 481 18.60 -14.69 5.62
C ASP A 481 17.85 -13.81 4.61
N GLY A 482 18.51 -13.28 3.58
CA GLY A 482 17.87 -12.42 2.58
C GLY A 482 17.59 -10.99 3.04
N CYS A 483 18.03 -10.59 4.24
CA CYS A 483 17.93 -9.23 4.77
C CYS A 483 19.30 -8.56 4.83
N TRP A 484 19.34 -7.25 4.63
CA TRP A 484 20.48 -6.44 5.03
C TRP A 484 20.45 -6.20 6.53
N VAL A 485 21.53 -6.52 7.23
CA VAL A 485 21.62 -6.45 8.69
C VAL A 485 22.86 -5.65 9.10
N SER A 486 22.71 -4.82 10.13
CA SER A 486 23.81 -4.14 10.82
C SER A 486 24.06 -4.85 12.16
N PRO A 487 25.17 -5.59 12.32
CA PRO A 487 25.53 -6.21 13.60
C PRO A 487 25.59 -5.20 14.76
N ASP A 488 25.98 -3.95 14.48
CA ASP A 488 26.00 -2.89 15.47
C ASP A 488 24.60 -2.44 15.89
N ALA A 489 23.66 -2.34 14.94
CA ALA A 489 22.26 -2.04 15.25
C ALA A 489 21.62 -3.18 16.05
N VAL A 490 21.92 -4.44 15.70
CA VAL A 490 21.48 -5.60 16.48
C VAL A 490 22.06 -5.58 17.90
N ARG A 491 23.34 -5.27 18.04
CA ARG A 491 24.02 -5.14 19.34
C ARG A 491 23.38 -4.06 20.20
N GLU A 492 23.14 -2.88 19.63
CA GLU A 492 22.51 -1.76 20.35
C GLU A 492 21.08 -2.08 20.78
N ALA A 493 20.27 -2.63 19.86
CA ALA A 493 18.90 -3.04 20.14
C ALA A 493 18.85 -4.13 21.21
N LEU A 494 19.72 -5.13 21.12
CA LEU A 494 19.80 -6.22 22.11
C LEU A 494 20.28 -5.70 23.46
N GLY A 495 21.31 -4.84 23.50
CA GLY A 495 21.77 -4.20 24.73
C GLY A 495 20.64 -3.46 25.46
N ARG A 496 19.80 -2.72 24.72
CA ARG A 496 18.58 -2.12 25.29
C ARG A 496 17.59 -3.17 25.79
N ALA A 497 17.34 -4.22 25.00
CA ALA A 497 16.40 -5.29 25.31
C ALA A 497 16.74 -6.00 26.62
N VAL A 498 18.03 -6.18 26.91
CA VAL A 498 18.51 -6.90 28.11
C VAL A 498 18.94 -5.95 29.24
N GLY A 499 18.41 -4.74 29.29
CA GLY A 499 18.61 -3.82 30.42
C GLY A 499 20.02 -3.20 30.50
N GLY A 500 20.70 -3.05 29.36
CA GLY A 500 22.03 -2.41 29.28
C GLY A 500 23.21 -3.34 29.53
N LEU A 501 22.99 -4.66 29.62
CA LEU A 501 24.08 -5.63 29.75
C LEU A 501 25.08 -5.51 28.58
N PRO A 502 26.37 -5.81 28.79
CA PRO A 502 27.36 -5.84 27.70
C PRO A 502 27.01 -6.94 26.68
N VAL A 503 26.94 -6.54 25.40
CA VAL A 503 26.58 -7.43 24.29
C VAL A 503 27.60 -7.31 23.17
N ARG A 504 27.93 -8.46 22.54
CA ARG A 504 28.65 -8.52 21.26
C ARG A 504 27.87 -9.36 20.26
N VAL A 505 27.71 -8.85 19.04
CA VAL A 505 27.15 -9.60 17.91
C VAL A 505 28.30 -9.98 16.99
N ALA A 506 28.42 -11.26 16.68
CA ALA A 506 29.44 -11.79 15.80
C ALA A 506 28.79 -12.56 14.63
N GLU A 507 29.44 -12.49 13.48
CA GLU A 507 29.15 -13.37 12.35
C GLU A 507 29.85 -14.72 12.53
N GLU A 508 29.13 -15.80 12.27
CA GLU A 508 29.66 -17.16 12.21
C GLU A 508 29.37 -17.73 10.82
N PRO A 509 30.35 -18.42 10.19
CA PRO A 509 30.08 -19.20 8.99
C PRO A 509 28.93 -20.15 9.25
N ARG A 510 28.04 -20.35 8.25
CA ARG A 510 27.11 -21.47 8.33
C ARG A 510 27.96 -22.75 8.38
N PRO A 511 27.71 -23.68 9.32
CA PRO A 511 28.38 -24.97 9.27
C PRO A 511 28.10 -25.62 7.93
N ASP A 512 29.14 -26.08 7.23
CA ASP A 512 29.05 -26.77 5.95
C ASP A 512 28.04 -27.93 6.09
N GLY A 513 26.86 -27.72 5.52
CA GLY A 513 25.68 -28.56 5.75
C GLY A 513 24.88 -28.66 4.48
N THR A 514 25.52 -29.20 3.45
CA THR A 514 24.85 -29.72 2.25
C THR A 514 23.83 -30.79 2.66
N ALA A 515 22.55 -30.54 2.40
CA ALA A 515 21.63 -31.65 2.10
C ALA A 515 21.84 -32.18 0.67
N ASP A 516 22.53 -31.42 -0.20
CA ASP A 516 22.96 -31.86 -1.53
C ASP A 516 24.43 -31.47 -1.73
N GLY A 517 25.31 -32.48 -1.76
CA GLY A 517 26.78 -32.36 -1.74
C GLY A 517 27.43 -31.74 -2.98
N THR A 518 27.12 -30.49 -3.30
CA THR A 518 27.79 -29.74 -4.38
C THR A 518 28.59 -28.57 -3.80
N GLU A 519 29.90 -28.54 -4.06
CA GLU A 519 30.86 -27.49 -3.65
C GLU A 519 30.50 -26.08 -4.17
N GLU A 520 29.61 -25.96 -5.16
CA GLU A 520 29.10 -24.68 -5.67
C GLU A 520 28.17 -23.93 -4.68
N GLY A 521 27.64 -24.60 -3.65
CA GLY A 521 26.75 -24.00 -2.64
C GLY A 521 27.44 -23.24 -1.51
N ALA A 522 28.76 -23.39 -1.33
CA ALA A 522 29.49 -22.83 -0.20
C ALA A 522 29.88 -21.34 -0.40
N ALA A 523 30.12 -20.92 -1.65
CA ALA A 523 30.63 -19.58 -1.98
C ALA A 523 29.58 -18.44 -1.88
N GLY A 524 28.33 -18.75 -1.52
CA GLY A 524 27.24 -17.79 -1.39
C GLY A 524 26.39 -17.96 -0.12
N ALA A 525 26.85 -18.75 0.84
CA ALA A 525 26.09 -19.00 2.07
C ALA A 525 26.17 -17.78 3.00
N GLU A 526 25.03 -17.10 3.18
CA GLU A 526 24.91 -15.98 4.12
C GLU A 526 25.26 -16.43 5.56
N PRO A 527 26.04 -15.63 6.32
CA PRO A 527 26.48 -15.97 7.67
C PRO A 527 25.32 -16.06 8.67
N ARG A 528 25.59 -16.70 9.81
CA ARG A 528 24.71 -16.68 10.98
C ARG A 528 25.16 -15.61 11.97
N LEU A 529 24.21 -15.08 12.74
CA LEU A 529 24.49 -14.13 13.81
C LEU A 529 24.47 -14.83 15.17
N THR A 530 25.54 -14.67 15.95
CA THR A 530 25.62 -15.08 17.35
C THR A 530 25.73 -13.85 18.23
N ALA A 531 24.87 -13.74 19.24
CA ALA A 531 24.99 -12.72 20.28
C ALA A 531 25.60 -13.33 21.55
N TYR A 532 26.67 -12.72 22.03
CA TYR A 532 27.24 -12.96 23.34
C TYR A 532 26.72 -11.90 24.31
N ILE A 533 26.26 -12.32 25.48
CA ILE A 533 25.72 -11.44 26.52
C ILE A 533 26.44 -11.75 27.83
N ALA A 534 27.09 -10.75 28.42
CA ALA A 534 27.66 -10.88 29.76
C ALA A 534 26.55 -10.68 30.80
N ARG A 535 26.02 -11.77 31.35
CA ARG A 535 24.81 -11.75 32.18
C ARG A 535 25.06 -11.39 33.64
N GLY A 536 26.31 -11.49 34.13
CA GLY A 536 26.63 -11.32 35.55
C GLY A 536 25.75 -12.21 36.44
N ASP A 537 25.21 -11.63 37.50
CA ASP A 537 24.34 -12.33 38.46
C ASP A 537 22.86 -12.42 38.01
N THR A 538 22.53 -11.96 36.80
CA THR A 538 21.15 -12.01 36.31
C THR A 538 20.73 -13.44 35.96
N SER A 539 19.44 -13.76 36.15
CA SER A 539 18.85 -15.03 35.73
C SER A 539 18.44 -15.06 34.25
N LEU A 540 18.99 -14.16 33.43
CA LEU A 540 18.62 -14.03 32.02
C LEU A 540 18.87 -15.35 31.29
N THR A 541 17.91 -15.77 30.48
CA THR A 541 18.00 -16.92 29.58
C THR A 541 18.04 -16.49 28.10
N PRO A 542 18.55 -17.34 27.18
CA PRO A 542 18.45 -17.11 25.73
C PRO A 542 17.03 -16.78 25.25
N GLY A 543 16.02 -17.45 25.82
CA GLY A 543 14.62 -17.24 25.46
C GLY A 543 14.08 -15.87 25.87
N GLU A 544 14.47 -15.37 27.05
CA GLU A 544 14.11 -14.03 27.51
C GLU A 544 14.79 -12.94 26.67
N ALA A 545 16.08 -13.10 26.37
CA ALA A 545 16.81 -12.17 25.50
C ALA A 545 16.19 -12.11 24.10
N HIS A 546 15.81 -13.25 23.52
CA HIS A 546 15.17 -13.31 22.22
C HIS A 546 13.78 -12.65 22.21
N ARG A 547 12.93 -12.94 23.20
CA ARG A 547 11.61 -12.31 23.33
C ARG A 547 11.72 -10.80 23.52
N ALA A 548 12.64 -10.35 24.38
CA ALA A 548 12.86 -8.93 24.65
C ALA A 548 13.33 -8.19 23.38
N LEU A 549 14.29 -8.76 22.64
CA LEU A 549 14.75 -8.17 21.39
C LEU A 549 13.62 -8.13 20.35
N THR A 550 12.93 -9.25 20.14
CA THR A 550 11.84 -9.36 19.15
C THR A 550 10.72 -8.36 19.40
N ALA A 551 10.37 -8.11 20.67
CA ALA A 551 9.41 -7.08 21.04
C ALA A 551 9.88 -5.66 20.69
N LEU A 552 11.19 -5.42 20.66
CA LEU A 552 11.77 -4.13 20.25
C LEU A 552 11.98 -4.01 18.75
N ILE A 553 12.13 -5.10 17.99
CA ILE A 553 12.44 -5.06 16.54
C ILE A 553 11.51 -4.11 15.76
N PRO A 554 10.17 -4.14 15.93
CA PRO A 554 9.29 -3.21 15.24
C PRO A 554 9.63 -1.72 15.47
N ALA A 555 10.27 -1.40 16.60
CA ALA A 555 10.67 -0.06 17.00
C ALA A 555 12.20 0.17 17.01
N ALA A 556 13.02 -0.83 16.65
CA ALA A 556 14.47 -0.80 16.82
C ALA A 556 15.23 -0.11 15.67
N GLY A 557 14.52 0.34 14.64
CA GLY A 557 15.10 0.85 13.39
C GLY A 557 15.34 -0.26 12.36
N SER A 558 15.92 0.11 11.22
CA SER A 558 16.17 -0.83 10.12
C SER A 558 17.43 -1.67 10.32
N GLY A 559 17.46 -2.83 9.67
CA GLY A 559 18.63 -3.70 9.66
C GLY A 559 18.89 -4.43 10.98
N VAL A 560 17.85 -4.59 11.80
CA VAL A 560 17.90 -5.39 13.03
C VAL A 560 17.28 -6.76 12.77
N LEU A 561 18.07 -7.81 12.99
CA LEU A 561 17.65 -9.20 12.93
C LEU A 561 18.07 -9.90 14.22
N ALA A 562 17.15 -10.65 14.83
CA ALA A 562 17.40 -11.38 16.05
C ALA A 562 18.45 -12.47 15.79
N PRO A 563 19.53 -12.53 16.59
CA PRO A 563 20.57 -13.54 16.44
C PRO A 563 20.03 -14.96 16.33
N HIS A 564 20.73 -15.79 15.56
CA HIS A 564 20.43 -17.21 15.42
C HIS A 564 20.75 -17.99 16.69
N ARG A 565 21.74 -17.50 17.45
CA ARG A 565 22.24 -18.09 18.68
C ARG A 565 22.52 -16.99 19.69
N TYR A 566 22.17 -17.25 20.95
CA TYR A 566 22.49 -16.43 22.10
C TYR A 566 23.40 -17.25 23.02
N VAL A 567 24.51 -16.67 23.44
CA VAL A 567 25.54 -17.26 24.31
C VAL A 567 25.68 -16.36 25.53
N LEU A 568 25.42 -16.92 26.71
CA LEU A 568 25.51 -16.21 27.97
C LEU A 568 26.83 -16.55 28.66
N VAL A 569 27.57 -15.51 29.06
CA VAL A 569 28.85 -15.59 29.78
C VAL A 569 28.75 -14.80 31.08
N GLU A 570 29.64 -15.05 32.03
CA GLU A 570 29.59 -14.39 33.34
C GLU A 570 29.95 -12.91 33.26
N HIS A 571 31.08 -12.61 32.61
CA HIS A 571 31.65 -11.27 32.52
C HIS A 571 32.11 -10.96 31.08
N PRO A 572 32.15 -9.68 30.66
CA PRO A 572 32.71 -9.32 29.36
C PRO A 572 34.23 -9.58 29.34
N PRO A 573 34.83 -9.85 28.17
CA PRO A 573 36.28 -10.01 28.06
C PRO A 573 36.98 -8.64 28.19
N THR A 574 38.30 -8.66 28.40
CA THR A 574 39.13 -7.44 28.48
C THR A 574 39.07 -6.58 27.21
N GLU A 575 38.91 -7.23 26.04
CA GLU A 575 38.74 -6.58 24.73
C GLU A 575 37.30 -6.81 24.23
N PRO A 576 36.30 -6.07 24.74
CA PRO A 576 34.88 -6.33 24.46
C PRO A 576 34.47 -6.06 23.00
N ASP A 577 35.25 -5.29 22.25
CA ASP A 577 34.98 -5.01 20.83
C ASP A 577 35.40 -6.15 19.90
N ARG A 578 36.16 -7.12 20.40
CA ARG A 578 36.70 -8.23 19.62
C ARG A 578 35.90 -9.51 19.76
N SER A 579 35.24 -9.92 18.69
CA SER A 579 34.44 -11.16 18.66
C SER A 579 35.23 -12.41 19.07
N ASP A 580 36.53 -12.50 18.77
CA ASP A 580 37.36 -13.64 19.16
C ASP A 580 37.63 -13.70 20.67
N ALA A 581 37.59 -12.57 21.37
CA ALA A 581 37.75 -12.53 22.83
C ALA A 581 36.52 -13.14 23.54
N TRP A 582 35.31 -12.85 23.04
CA TRP A 582 34.07 -13.44 23.56
C TRP A 582 33.99 -14.95 23.31
N ARG A 583 34.48 -15.42 22.15
CA ARG A 583 34.49 -16.85 21.79
C ARG A 583 35.32 -17.73 22.73
N ARG A 584 36.25 -17.15 23.49
CA ARG A 584 37.14 -17.86 24.41
C ARG A 584 36.59 -17.94 25.84
N LEU A 585 35.49 -17.26 26.15
CA LEU A 585 34.89 -17.26 27.48
C LEU A 585 34.14 -18.56 27.75
N GLU A 586 34.06 -18.93 29.03
CA GLU A 586 33.25 -20.06 29.48
C GLU A 586 31.76 -19.75 29.29
N ILE A 587 31.07 -20.66 28.61
CA ILE A 587 29.65 -20.54 28.29
C ILE A 587 28.86 -21.04 29.49
N ILE A 588 28.02 -20.17 30.06
CA ILE A 588 27.11 -20.58 31.13
C ILE A 588 25.87 -21.25 30.56
N GLU A 589 25.29 -20.63 29.52
CA GLU A 589 24.07 -21.11 28.86
C GLU A 589 24.04 -20.62 27.42
N GLU A 590 23.48 -21.41 26.52
CA GLU A 590 23.29 -21.01 25.14
C GLU A 590 22.04 -21.63 24.51
N GLY A 591 21.54 -20.99 23.47
CA GLY A 591 20.41 -21.51 22.71
C GLY A 591 19.98 -20.57 21.59
N THR A 592 19.01 -21.01 20.80
CA THR A 592 18.44 -20.18 19.73
C THR A 592 17.50 -19.10 20.25
N GLY A 593 17.05 -19.22 21.50
CA GLY A 593 15.97 -18.44 22.09
C GLY A 593 14.58 -18.72 21.52
N ARG A 594 14.47 -19.63 20.52
CA ARG A 594 13.27 -19.93 19.72
C ARG A 594 12.60 -21.26 20.12
N SER A 595 12.60 -21.63 21.39
CA SER A 595 11.89 -22.83 21.86
C SER A 595 10.40 -22.69 21.54
N ARG A 596 9.80 -23.68 20.86
CA ARG A 596 8.34 -23.75 20.64
C ARG A 596 7.65 -23.63 21.99
N GLN A 597 6.84 -22.60 22.18
CA GLN A 597 5.72 -22.73 23.11
C GLN A 597 4.86 -23.87 22.56
N VAL A 598 4.86 -24.99 23.27
CA VAL A 598 3.97 -26.13 23.02
C VAL A 598 2.56 -25.74 23.44
#